data_AF-A0AA38FME1-F1
#
_entry.id   AF-A0AA38FME1-F1
#
_cell.length_a   1.000
_cell.length_b   1.000
_cell.length_c   1.000
_cell.angle_alpha   90.00
_cell.angle_beta   90.00
_cell.angle_gamma   90.00
#
_symmetry.space_group_name_H-M   'P 1'
#
loop_
_entity.id
_entity.type
_entity.pdbx_description
1 polymer ?
#
loop_
_entity_poly.entity_id
_entity_poly.type
_entity_poly.pdbx_seq_one_letter_code
_entity_poly.pdbx_strand_id
1 'polypeptide(L)'
;DLQINIELGDDGRYSATGIGTVTFQRELGSDLQLKDVMYVPGLKKNLISVAVLEDRGYDVVFSQGKAFLRHITTGQVKQIGVRVKNLYKLDIDGSAALMGKADSVVSQDE
;
A
#
# COMPACT_ATOMS: atom_id res chain seq x y z
N ASP A 1 10.95 18.64 -7.60
CA ASP A 1 11.33 17.23 -7.44
C ASP A 1 11.31 16.82 -5.98
N LEU A 2 10.51 15.81 -5.64
CA LEU A 2 10.59 15.14 -4.35
C LEU A 2 11.85 14.28 -4.35
N GLN A 3 12.80 14.55 -3.46
CA GLN A 3 14.01 13.72 -3.30
C GLN A 3 13.72 12.44 -2.50
N ILE A 4 12.69 11.69 -2.88
CA ILE A 4 12.34 10.42 -2.23
C ILE A 4 12.74 9.27 -3.14
N ASN A 5 13.69 8.47 -2.69
CA ASN A 5 14.15 7.29 -3.38
C ASN A 5 13.71 6.03 -2.62
N ILE A 6 13.13 5.09 -3.35
CA ILE A 6 12.74 3.77 -2.88
C ILE A 6 13.87 2.82 -3.26
N GLU A 7 14.39 2.09 -2.28
CA GLU A 7 15.36 1.02 -2.47
C GLU A 7 14.64 -0.33 -2.33
N LEU A 8 14.86 -1.21 -3.30
CA LEU A 8 14.34 -2.59 -3.28
C LEU A 8 15.42 -3.56 -2.80
N GLY A 9 15.03 -4.81 -2.53
CA GLY A 9 15.95 -5.84 -2.04
C GLY A 9 17.02 -6.30 -3.04
N ASP A 10 17.01 -5.78 -4.26
CA ASP A 10 18.04 -5.97 -5.29
C ASP A 10 18.93 -4.73 -5.49
N ASP A 11 18.94 -3.82 -4.51
CA ASP A 11 19.61 -2.50 -4.54
C ASP A 11 19.10 -1.56 -5.67
N GLY A 12 18.02 -1.95 -6.34
CA GLY A 12 17.35 -1.13 -7.34
C GLY A 12 16.75 0.13 -6.70
N ARG A 13 17.02 1.29 -7.31
CA ARG A 13 16.54 2.59 -6.83
C ARG A 13 15.49 3.18 -7.76
N TYR A 14 14.40 3.66 -7.17
CA TYR A 14 13.30 4.28 -7.88
C TYR A 14 12.94 5.61 -7.25
N SER A 15 12.74 6.65 -8.05
CA SER A 15 12.33 7.96 -7.54
C SER A 15 10.81 8.07 -7.50
N ALA A 16 10.29 8.53 -6.38
CA ALA A 16 8.91 8.98 -6.30
C ALA A 16 8.77 10.34 -7.00
N THR A 17 7.78 10.47 -7.89
CA THR A 17 7.51 11.72 -8.61
C THR A 17 6.35 12.51 -7.99
N GLY A 18 5.66 11.93 -6.99
CA GLY A 18 4.54 12.57 -6.31
C GLY A 18 4.19 11.86 -4.99
N ILE A 19 3.48 12.57 -4.13
CA ILE A 19 2.79 12.01 -2.97
C ILE A 19 1.33 12.44 -3.05
N GLY A 20 0.41 11.52 -2.81
CA GLY A 20 -1.02 11.82 -2.87
C GLY A 20 -1.85 10.97 -1.93
N THR A 21 -3.16 11.16 -2.01
CA THR A 21 -4.14 10.31 -1.35
C THR A 21 -4.79 9.41 -2.40
N VAL A 22 -4.84 8.10 -2.14
CA VAL A 22 -5.56 7.14 -2.97
C VAL A 22 -6.85 6.75 -2.27
N THR A 23 -7.98 7.02 -2.91
CA THR A 23 -9.29 6.62 -2.42
C THR A 23 -9.74 5.37 -3.15
N PHE A 24 -10.04 4.32 -2.39
CA PHE A 24 -10.68 3.13 -2.88
C PHE A 24 -12.15 3.15 -2.52
N GLN A 25 -12.98 3.26 -3.54
CA GLN A 25 -14.43 3.18 -3.39
C GLN A 25 -14.84 1.75 -3.05
N ARG A 26 -15.72 1.63 -2.06
CA ARG A 26 -16.30 0.34 -1.67
C ARG A 26 -17.78 0.35 -2.01
N GLU A 27 -18.27 -0.77 -2.56
CA GLU A 27 -19.71 -0.94 -2.83
C GLU A 27 -20.52 -0.92 -1.52
N LEU A 28 -19.91 -1.37 -0.41
CA LEU A 28 -20.52 -1.39 0.90
C LEU A 28 -19.56 -0.84 1.96
N GLY A 29 -20.06 0.08 2.80
CA GLY A 29 -19.30 0.73 3.85
C GLY A 29 -18.63 2.02 3.41
N SER A 30 -17.71 2.54 4.24
CA SER A 30 -16.96 3.76 3.95
C SER A 30 -15.80 3.50 2.98
N ASP A 31 -15.53 4.45 2.10
CA ASP A 31 -14.34 4.46 1.26
C ASP A 31 -13.05 4.26 2.08
N LEU A 32 -12.12 3.50 1.51
CA LEU A 32 -10.78 3.35 2.10
C LEU A 32 -9.87 4.41 1.50
N GLN A 33 -9.45 5.37 2.31
CA GLN A 33 -8.44 6.35 1.92
C GLN A 33 -7.07 5.98 2.44
N LEU A 34 -6.10 5.87 1.53
CA LEU A 34 -4.68 5.80 1.85
C LEU A 34 -4.08 7.18 1.64
N LYS A 35 -3.58 7.78 2.71
CA LYS A 35 -2.87 9.07 2.67
C LYS A 35 -1.36 8.83 2.53
N ASP A 36 -0.65 9.85 2.07
CA ASP A 36 0.80 9.86 1.94
C ASP A 36 1.34 8.73 1.03
N VAL A 37 0.61 8.41 -0.03
CA VAL A 37 0.97 7.38 -1.00
C VAL A 37 1.96 7.94 -2.01
N MET A 38 3.13 7.33 -2.10
CA MET A 38 4.16 7.68 -3.09
C MET A 38 3.75 7.18 -4.48
N TYR A 39 3.77 8.07 -5.47
CA TYR A 39 3.66 7.72 -6.88
C TYR A 39 5.05 7.47 -7.46
N VAL A 40 5.30 6.24 -7.91
CA VAL A 40 6.62 5.76 -8.34
C VAL A 40 6.47 5.08 -9.72
N PRO A 41 6.56 5.83 -10.84
CA PRO A 41 6.31 5.29 -12.18
C PRO A 41 7.16 4.09 -12.56
N GLY A 42 8.37 3.98 -12.02
CA GLY A 42 9.28 2.87 -12.30
C GLY A 42 8.90 1.55 -11.62
N LEU A 43 8.04 1.56 -10.60
CA LEU A 43 7.56 0.34 -9.95
C LEU A 43 6.38 -0.26 -10.70
N LYS A 44 6.52 -1.52 -11.12
CA LYS A 44 5.45 -2.26 -11.84
C LYS A 44 4.34 -2.79 -10.94
N LYS A 45 4.50 -2.69 -9.62
CA LYS A 45 3.58 -3.21 -8.59
C LYS A 45 3.52 -2.22 -7.43
N ASN A 46 2.34 -2.11 -6.82
CA ASN A 46 2.16 -1.36 -5.58
C ASN A 46 2.78 -2.15 -4.42
N LEU A 47 3.43 -1.44 -3.51
CA LEU A 47 4.07 -1.99 -2.32
C LEU A 47 3.49 -1.31 -1.08
N ILE A 48 3.44 -2.07 0.02
CA ILE A 48 3.19 -1.54 1.36
C ILE A 48 4.48 -1.69 2.15
N SER A 49 4.94 -0.58 2.75
CA SER A 49 6.10 -0.61 3.62
C SER A 49 5.75 -1.26 4.94
N VAL A 50 6.47 -2.34 5.28
CA VAL A 50 6.36 -2.99 6.60
C VAL A 50 6.85 -2.05 7.70
N ALA A 51 7.91 -1.27 7.44
CA ALA A 51 8.41 -0.28 8.40
C ALA A 51 7.35 0.77 8.76
N VAL A 52 6.59 1.25 7.77
CA VAL A 52 5.49 2.20 8.03
C VAL A 52 4.36 1.57 8.87
N LEU A 53 4.09 0.27 8.71
CA LEU A 53 3.12 -0.43 9.54
C LEU A 53 3.62 -0.59 10.98
N GLU A 54 4.89 -0.92 11.14
CA GLU A 54 5.58 -1.01 12.43
C GLU A 54 5.58 0.33 13.17
N ASP A 55 5.96 1.41 12.51
CA ASP A 55 5.93 2.78 13.04
C ASP A 55 4.53 3.21 13.50
N ARG A 56 3.49 2.63 12.89
CA ARG A 56 2.07 2.86 13.23
C ARG A 56 1.55 1.92 14.32
N GLY A 57 2.40 1.10 14.93
CA GLY A 57 2.04 0.22 16.03
C GLY A 57 1.43 -1.12 15.61
N TYR A 58 1.86 -1.68 14.47
CA TYR A 58 1.44 -3.00 14.04
C TYR A 58 2.62 -3.96 13.86
N ASP A 59 2.49 -5.17 14.40
CA ASP A 59 3.32 -6.28 13.94
C ASP A 59 2.77 -6.81 12.62
N VAL A 60 3.66 -7.12 11.69
CA VAL A 60 3.34 -7.85 10.46
C VAL A 60 3.76 -9.30 10.61
N VAL A 61 2.79 -10.22 10.63
CA VAL A 61 3.04 -11.66 10.82
C VAL A 61 2.76 -12.40 9.52
N PHE A 62 3.76 -13.13 9.01
CA PHE A 62 3.61 -14.04 7.88
C PHE A 62 3.58 -15.47 8.39
N SER A 63 2.46 -16.16 8.21
CA SER A 63 2.30 -17.54 8.69
C SER A 63 1.28 -18.29 7.86
N GLN A 64 1.51 -19.59 7.65
CA GLN A 64 0.59 -20.49 6.94
C GLN A 64 0.11 -19.96 5.57
N GLY A 65 1.01 -19.32 4.82
CA GLY A 65 0.68 -18.75 3.51
C GLY A 65 -0.22 -17.50 3.56
N LYS A 66 -0.35 -16.85 4.71
CA LYS A 66 -1.14 -15.64 4.94
C LYS A 66 -0.29 -14.54 5.58
N ALA A 67 -0.75 -13.30 5.43
CA ALA A 67 -0.20 -12.13 6.11
C ALA A 67 -1.25 -11.56 7.08
N PHE A 68 -0.80 -11.19 8.27
CA PHE A 68 -1.64 -10.65 9.34
C PHE A 68 -1.04 -9.35 9.88
N LEU A 69 -1.91 -8.41 10.24
CA LEU A 69 -1.55 -7.28 11.11
C LEU A 69 -2.02 -7.59 12.52
N ARG A 70 -1.13 -7.41 13.49
CA ARG A 70 -1.47 -7.42 14.92
C ARG A 70 -1.22 -6.04 15.48
N HIS A 71 -2.26 -5.38 15.97
CA HIS A 71 -2.10 -4.10 16.66
C HIS A 71 -1.46 -4.33 18.02
N ILE A 72 -0.31 -3.70 18.28
CA ILE A 72 0.54 -4.03 19.44
C ILE A 72 -0.16 -3.73 20.77
N THR A 73 -0.96 -2.67 20.83
CA THR A 73 -1.61 -2.22 22.08
C THR A 73 -2.89 -3.00 22.39
N THR A 74 -3.69 -3.30 21.36
CA THR A 74 -4.99 -3.96 21.56
C THR A 74 -4.93 -5.47 21.39
N GLY A 75 -3.84 -6.00 20.83
CA GLY A 75 -3.70 -7.41 20.47
C GLY A 75 -4.60 -7.85 19.32
N GLN A 76 -5.38 -6.94 18.71
CA GLN A 76 -6.30 -7.28 17.63
C GLN A 76 -5.52 -7.75 16.40
N VAL A 77 -5.91 -8.91 15.88
CA VAL A 77 -5.29 -9.51 14.69
C VAL A 77 -6.26 -9.46 13.52
N LYS A 78 -5.79 -9.01 12.36
CA LYS A 78 -6.52 -9.02 11.11
C LYS A 78 -5.70 -9.68 10.00
N GLN A 79 -6.30 -10.62 9.28
CA GLN A 79 -5.72 -11.14 8.03
C GLN A 79 -5.78 -10.02 6.97
N ILE A 80 -4.65 -9.73 6.35
CA ILE A 80 -4.55 -8.66 5.34
C ILE A 80 -4.04 -9.15 4.00
N GLY A 81 -3.66 -10.42 3.86
CA GLY A 81 -3.13 -10.90 2.60
C GLY A 81 -2.94 -12.40 2.52
N VAL A 82 -2.76 -12.87 1.29
CA VAL A 82 -2.53 -14.27 0.94
C VAL A 82 -1.26 -14.39 0.09
N ARG A 83 -0.50 -15.47 0.31
CA ARG A 83 0.69 -15.75 -0.48
C ARG A 83 0.30 -16.24 -1.87
N VAL A 84 0.82 -15.57 -2.90
CA VAL A 84 0.74 -15.96 -4.30
C VAL A 84 2.17 -16.10 -4.82
N LYS A 85 2.61 -17.35 -5.05
CA LYS A 85 4.01 -17.69 -5.35
C LYS A 85 4.95 -17.15 -4.27
N ASN A 86 5.76 -16.15 -4.59
CA ASN A 86 6.78 -15.58 -3.70
C ASN A 86 6.36 -14.22 -3.13
N LEU A 87 5.15 -13.73 -3.40
CA LEU A 87 4.65 -12.45 -2.91
C LEU A 87 3.42 -12.65 -2.04
N TYR A 88 3.25 -11.80 -1.03
CA TYR A 88 2.01 -11.69 -0.29
C TYR A 88 1.17 -10.60 -0.94
N LYS A 89 0.07 -11.00 -1.58
CA LYS A 89 -0.88 -10.07 -2.15
C LYS A 89 -1.80 -9.59 -1.04
N LEU A 90 -1.93 -8.28 -0.91
CA LEU A 90 -2.89 -7.67 0.00
C LEU A 90 -4.31 -8.10 -0.40
N ASP A 91 -5.05 -8.59 0.57
CA ASP A 91 -6.43 -9.05 0.51
C ASP A 91 -7.19 -8.36 1.64
N ILE A 92 -7.80 -7.22 1.31
CA ILE A 92 -8.63 -6.47 2.25
C ILE A 92 -10.07 -6.85 1.95
N ASP A 93 -10.65 -7.66 2.83
CA ASP A 93 -12.04 -8.13 2.86
C ASP A 93 -12.91 -7.67 1.67
N GLY A 94 -12.94 -8.51 0.63
CA GLY A 94 -14.10 -8.67 -0.25
C GLY A 94 -14.26 -7.69 -1.42
N SER A 95 -13.24 -6.95 -1.86
CA SER A 95 -13.39 -6.06 -3.02
C SER A 95 -12.69 -6.59 -4.27
N ALA A 96 -13.49 -7.22 -5.14
CA ALA A 96 -13.21 -7.26 -6.57
C ALA A 96 -13.24 -5.86 -7.24
N ALA A 97 -13.42 -4.77 -6.46
CA ALA A 97 -13.76 -3.44 -6.95
C ALA A 97 -12.81 -2.32 -6.45
N LEU A 98 -11.56 -2.62 -6.06
CA LEU A 98 -10.57 -1.57 -5.80
C LEU A 98 -10.00 -1.04 -7.13
N MET A 99 -10.85 -0.37 -7.92
CA MET A 99 -10.45 0.34 -9.13
C MET A 99 -10.09 1.78 -8.74
N GLY A 100 -8.79 2.01 -8.49
CA GLY A 100 -8.30 3.35 -8.23
C GLY A 100 -8.39 4.20 -9.49
N LYS A 101 -9.22 5.26 -9.49
CA LYS A 101 -9.06 6.36 -10.44
C LYS A 101 -7.97 7.28 -9.90
N ALA A 102 -6.92 7.48 -10.69
CA ALA A 102 -6.04 8.61 -10.50
C ALA A 102 -6.77 9.82 -11.10
N ASP A 103 -7.05 10.84 -10.29
CA ASP A 103 -7.57 12.10 -10.83
C ASP A 103 -6.52 12.71 -11.75
N SER A 104 -6.96 13.10 -12.96
CA SER A 104 -6.15 13.65 -14.01
C SER A 104 -5.32 14.84 -13.50
N VAL A 105 -4.01 14.78 -13.73
CA VAL A 105 -3.09 15.89 -13.52
C VAL A 105 -3.54 17.04 -14.44
N VAL A 106 -4.02 18.14 -13.87
CA VAL A 106 -4.19 19.39 -14.61
C VAL A 106 -2.80 19.98 -14.77
N SER A 107 -2.20 19.78 -15.95
CA SER A 107 -1.10 20.59 -16.42
C SER A 107 -1.63 22.00 -16.67
N GLN A 108 -1.28 22.93 -15.80
CA GLN A 108 -1.31 24.34 -16.16
C GLN A 108 -0.01 24.62 -16.92
N ASP A 109 -0.10 24.59 -18.24
CA ASP A 109 0.81 25.31 -19.11
C ASP A 109 0.36 26.78 -19.19
N GLU A 110 1.37 27.65 -19.27
CA GLU A 110 1.39 29.14 -19.36
C GLU A 110 1.41 29.95 -18.06
#